data_AF-A0A0S4TDH6-F1
#
_entry.id   AF-A0A0S4TDH6-F1
#
_cell.length_a   1.000
_cell.length_b   1.000
_cell.length_c   1.000
_cell.angle_alpha   90.00
_cell.angle_beta   90.00
_cell.angle_gamma   90.00
#
_symmetry.space_group_name_H-M   'P 1'
#
loop_
_entity.id
_entity.type
_entity.pdbx_description
1 polymer ?
#
loop_
_entity_poly.entity_id
_entity_poly.type
_entity_poly.pdbx_seq_one_letter_code
_entity_poly.pdbx_strand_id
1 'polypeptide(L)'
;MSSLQELLLKDLEDLDYSASSNINNKGQISEDGKYSDDEIISKIGNLKDRLFGKMIDSSTTVMNSNYQLKDFGDEIYATFQEIIDMVGIIDSKVSEKYECVKALYKDHFGELASIIINKIDYLEVVKRIITHENFEDVKLNDILPNSTIMTITISSSTSKRNIPTLEKKESILKCIDFVNQINESKSKILEFLQFQIEAITPNLSALIGPEIAANLLCVSGGLKNLAEMPSQNIMVLGSLKNNKKNGHFSTGPVRLELLQSIISQSDIVRNIQDKYKKKAIRLVSLKCGLCARIDFSSTDKTPDHGVNYRNYILNILEKAQEPPQKPMKKPLPIPKDFPKSRRGGKRIRKIKEKFKQTKIKKEMNRMKFGEEEEEYTVDGKTIGLGLLSAGEGGRRIRGLQVGSLKSSSSSSKIETLSGSDSKLGSSTSISFTPYQGMIF
;
A
#
# COMPACT_ATOMS: atom_id res chain seq x y z
N MET A 1 -32.58 44.17 -7.51
CA MET A 1 -31.37 43.91 -6.69
C MET A 1 -31.68 42.68 -5.86
N SER A 2 -31.50 41.48 -6.43
CA SER A 2 -31.68 40.23 -5.67
C SER A 2 -30.70 40.22 -4.50
N SER A 3 -31.16 39.76 -3.34
CA SER A 3 -30.34 39.75 -2.13
C SER A 3 -29.17 38.78 -2.31
N LEU A 4 -28.03 39.06 -1.68
CA LEU A 4 -26.83 38.21 -1.74
C LEU A 4 -27.13 36.76 -1.29
N GLN A 5 -28.17 36.61 -0.45
CA GLN A 5 -28.69 35.34 0.02
C GLN A 5 -29.41 34.53 -1.08
N GLU A 6 -30.18 35.19 -1.97
CA GLU A 6 -30.81 34.55 -3.12
C GLU A 6 -29.76 34.12 -4.16
N LEU A 7 -28.69 34.91 -4.33
CA LEU A 7 -27.57 34.55 -5.19
C LEU A 7 -26.82 33.31 -4.66
N LEU A 8 -26.60 33.25 -3.35
CA LEU A 8 -25.99 32.08 -2.70
C LEU A 8 -26.85 30.82 -2.76
N LEU A 9 -28.17 30.96 -2.63
CA LEU A 9 -29.09 29.84 -2.79
C LEU A 9 -29.10 29.31 -4.22
N LYS A 10 -29.06 30.21 -5.21
CA LYS A 10 -28.99 29.85 -6.62
C LYS A 10 -27.69 29.15 -6.98
N ASP A 11 -26.57 29.64 -6.46
CA ASP A 11 -25.25 29.01 -6.64
C ASP A 11 -25.18 27.61 -5.98
N LEU A 12 -25.93 27.38 -4.89
CA LEU A 12 -26.06 26.06 -4.26
C LEU A 12 -26.97 25.11 -5.04
N GLU A 13 -28.09 25.60 -5.59
CA GLU A 13 -28.96 24.80 -6.48
C GLU A 13 -28.24 24.41 -7.78
N ASP A 14 -27.42 25.30 -8.34
CA ASP A 14 -26.60 25.02 -9.53
C ASP A 14 -25.46 24.03 -9.25
N LEU A 15 -24.96 23.96 -8.00
CA LEU A 15 -24.04 22.92 -7.55
C LEU A 15 -24.71 21.55 -7.41
N ASP A 16 -25.96 21.47 -6.96
CA ASP A 16 -26.70 20.19 -6.88
C ASP A 16 -27.12 19.68 -8.28
N TYR A 17 -27.38 20.57 -9.25
CA TYR A 17 -27.64 20.19 -10.65
C TYR A 17 -26.37 19.75 -11.40
N SER A 18 -25.22 20.35 -11.11
CA SER A 18 -23.93 19.92 -11.68
C SER A 18 -23.32 18.70 -10.97
N ALA A 19 -23.67 18.47 -9.69
CA ALA A 19 -23.35 17.25 -8.97
C ALA A 19 -24.24 16.08 -9.44
N SER A 20 -25.55 16.28 -9.63
CA SER A 20 -26.45 15.23 -10.12
C SER A 20 -26.15 14.79 -11.57
N SER A 21 -25.62 15.68 -12.42
CA SER A 21 -25.14 15.32 -13.76
C SER A 21 -23.76 14.65 -13.78
N ASN A 22 -22.91 14.84 -12.76
CA ASN A 22 -21.60 14.17 -12.64
C ASN A 22 -21.59 12.95 -11.71
N ILE A 23 -22.64 12.73 -10.92
CA ILE A 23 -22.85 11.48 -10.17
C ILE A 23 -23.26 10.34 -11.11
N ASN A 24 -23.84 10.64 -12.28
CA ASN A 24 -24.17 9.66 -13.31
C ASN A 24 -22.96 9.11 -14.09
N ASN A 25 -21.73 9.58 -13.83
CA ASN A 25 -20.50 9.02 -14.41
C ASN A 25 -19.61 8.28 -13.40
N LYS A 26 -20.10 8.06 -12.17
CA LYS A 26 -19.55 7.07 -11.21
C LYS A 26 -20.52 5.92 -10.95
N GLY A 27 -21.47 5.74 -11.87
CA GLY A 27 -22.52 4.73 -11.87
C GLY A 27 -22.47 3.78 -13.05
N GLN A 28 -21.32 3.57 -13.71
CA GLN A 28 -21.04 2.26 -14.30
C GLN A 28 -20.54 1.32 -13.18
N ILE A 29 -21.35 1.20 -12.13
CA ILE A 29 -21.51 -0.08 -11.47
C ILE A 29 -22.37 -0.82 -12.46
N SER A 30 -21.68 -1.67 -13.20
CA SER A 30 -22.18 -2.67 -14.09
C SER A 30 -23.51 -3.26 -13.64
N GLU A 31 -24.34 -3.62 -14.62
CA GLU A 31 -25.57 -4.42 -14.48
C GLU A 31 -25.27 -5.86 -13.99
N ASP A 32 -24.28 -6.06 -13.12
CA ASP A 32 -23.73 -7.35 -12.71
C ASP A 32 -24.53 -8.03 -11.58
N GLY A 33 -25.64 -7.43 -11.16
CA GLY A 33 -26.52 -7.95 -10.10
C GLY A 33 -27.54 -9.00 -10.53
N LYS A 34 -27.57 -9.44 -11.80
CA LYS A 34 -28.63 -10.33 -12.32
C LYS A 34 -28.11 -11.50 -13.16
N TYR A 35 -27.07 -12.18 -12.71
CA TYR A 35 -26.80 -13.52 -13.22
C TYR A 35 -27.08 -14.52 -12.12
N SER A 36 -28.01 -15.44 -12.41
CA SER A 36 -28.24 -16.60 -11.55
C SER A 36 -26.98 -17.47 -11.53
N ASP A 37 -26.76 -18.19 -10.43
CA ASP A 37 -25.56 -19.04 -10.27
C ASP A 37 -25.39 -20.02 -11.45
N ASP A 38 -26.51 -20.51 -12.00
CA ASP A 38 -26.57 -21.42 -13.14
C ASP A 38 -26.27 -20.75 -14.49
N GLU A 39 -26.69 -19.49 -14.68
CA GLU A 39 -26.35 -18.71 -15.88
C GLU A 39 -24.84 -18.43 -15.97
N ILE A 40 -24.17 -18.25 -14.84
CA ILE A 40 -22.72 -18.04 -14.83
C ILE A 40 -21.99 -19.33 -15.17
N ILE A 41 -22.41 -20.45 -14.57
CA ILE A 41 -21.83 -21.76 -14.88
C ILE A 41 -22.01 -22.09 -16.37
N SER A 42 -23.19 -21.82 -16.93
CA SER A 42 -23.43 -22.04 -18.37
C SER A 42 -22.64 -21.08 -19.26
N LYS A 43 -22.50 -19.80 -18.89
CA LYS A 43 -21.63 -18.85 -19.63
C LYS A 43 -20.16 -19.26 -19.59
N ILE A 44 -19.66 -19.67 -18.42
CA ILE A 44 -18.30 -20.19 -18.25
C ILE A 44 -18.13 -21.47 -19.09
N GLY A 45 -19.11 -22.37 -19.08
CA GLY A 45 -19.13 -23.58 -19.91
C GLY A 45 -19.07 -23.25 -21.40
N ASN A 46 -19.95 -22.36 -21.87
CA ASN A 46 -20.00 -21.96 -23.29
C ASN A 46 -18.72 -21.24 -23.74
N LEU A 47 -18.12 -20.40 -22.89
CA LEU A 47 -16.83 -19.76 -23.17
C LEU A 47 -15.70 -20.78 -23.19
N LYS A 48 -15.68 -21.69 -22.22
CA LYS A 48 -14.74 -22.80 -22.19
C LYS A 48 -14.84 -23.60 -23.48
N ASP A 49 -16.03 -23.99 -23.91
CA ASP A 49 -16.21 -24.78 -25.13
C ASP A 49 -15.83 -24.01 -26.40
N ARG A 50 -16.08 -22.68 -26.44
CA ARG A 50 -15.61 -21.82 -27.53
C ARG A 50 -14.10 -21.65 -27.58
N LEU A 51 -13.44 -21.49 -26.42
CA LEU A 51 -12.00 -21.24 -26.33
C LEU A 51 -11.20 -22.53 -26.51
N PHE A 52 -11.61 -23.61 -25.85
CA PHE A 52 -10.95 -24.91 -25.95
C PHE A 52 -11.33 -25.68 -27.23
N GLY A 53 -12.54 -25.50 -27.76
CA GLY A 53 -12.93 -26.02 -29.08
C GLY A 53 -12.07 -25.43 -30.20
N LYS A 54 -11.84 -24.11 -30.19
CA LYS A 54 -10.92 -23.44 -31.14
C LYS A 54 -9.45 -23.82 -30.93
N MET A 55 -9.02 -24.23 -29.74
CA MET A 55 -7.65 -24.71 -29.48
C MET A 55 -7.35 -26.04 -30.19
N ILE A 56 -8.32 -26.95 -30.24
CA ILE A 56 -8.17 -28.23 -30.95
C ILE A 56 -8.01 -27.97 -32.45
N ASP A 57 -8.81 -27.05 -33.00
CA ASP A 57 -8.73 -26.68 -34.43
C ASP A 57 -7.49 -25.84 -34.77
N SER A 58 -7.00 -25.00 -33.85
CA SER A 58 -5.81 -24.16 -34.07
C SER A 58 -4.48 -24.89 -33.88
N SER A 59 -4.45 -26.00 -33.14
CA SER A 59 -3.26 -26.88 -33.08
C SER A 59 -2.86 -27.43 -34.47
N THR A 60 -3.81 -27.51 -35.41
CA THR A 60 -3.58 -27.86 -36.82
C THR A 60 -3.19 -26.68 -37.72
N THR A 61 -3.32 -25.43 -37.27
CA THR A 61 -3.19 -24.22 -38.10
C THR A 61 -2.01 -23.31 -37.72
N VAL A 62 -1.06 -23.76 -36.90
CA VAL A 62 0.13 -22.95 -36.55
C VAL A 62 1.21 -22.94 -37.64
N MET A 63 1.11 -23.77 -38.69
CA MET A 63 2.21 -23.88 -39.66
C MET A 63 2.15 -22.99 -40.89
N ASN A 64 1.05 -22.29 -41.17
CA ASN A 64 0.99 -21.45 -42.36
C ASN A 64 0.06 -20.26 -42.14
N SER A 65 0.64 -19.08 -41.88
CA SER A 65 0.56 -17.95 -42.82
C SER A 65 0.95 -16.61 -42.19
N ASN A 66 1.87 -15.93 -42.87
CA ASN A 66 2.08 -14.49 -42.75
C ASN A 66 0.91 -13.77 -43.46
N TYR A 67 -0.21 -13.54 -42.77
CA TYR A 67 -1.25 -12.62 -43.22
C TYR A 67 -1.34 -11.40 -42.28
N GLN A 68 -1.58 -10.24 -42.88
CA GLN A 68 -1.50 -8.94 -42.25
C GLN A 68 -2.47 -8.80 -41.06
N LEU A 69 -1.89 -8.53 -39.89
CA LEU A 69 -2.49 -8.50 -38.54
C LEU A 69 -3.50 -7.36 -38.25
N LYS A 70 -4.04 -6.68 -39.25
CA LYS A 70 -4.87 -5.48 -39.01
C LYS A 70 -6.32 -5.78 -38.66
N ASP A 71 -6.94 -6.80 -39.26
CA ASP A 71 -8.38 -7.04 -39.12
C ASP A 71 -8.70 -8.17 -38.11
N PHE A 72 -7.80 -9.14 -37.92
CA PHE A 72 -7.93 -10.19 -36.89
C PHE A 72 -7.66 -9.68 -35.46
N GLY A 73 -7.08 -8.49 -35.32
CA GLY A 73 -6.81 -7.89 -34.03
C GLY A 73 -8.10 -7.70 -33.24
N ASP A 74 -9.10 -7.06 -33.83
CA ASP A 74 -10.30 -6.61 -33.11
C ASP A 74 -11.14 -7.77 -32.56
N GLU A 75 -11.25 -8.89 -33.29
CA GLU A 75 -11.93 -10.09 -32.77
C GLU A 75 -11.15 -10.76 -31.63
N ILE A 76 -9.83 -10.85 -31.72
CA ILE A 76 -8.98 -11.41 -30.66
C ILE A 76 -9.04 -10.50 -29.42
N TYR A 77 -8.97 -9.18 -29.59
CA TYR A 77 -9.12 -8.23 -28.48
C TYR A 77 -10.53 -8.29 -27.86
N ALA A 78 -11.58 -8.47 -28.66
CA ALA A 78 -12.94 -8.61 -28.15
C ALA A 78 -13.09 -9.88 -27.29
N THR A 79 -12.65 -11.04 -27.79
CA THR A 79 -12.66 -12.28 -27.00
C THR A 79 -11.80 -12.19 -25.73
N PHE A 80 -10.69 -11.48 -25.79
CA PHE A 80 -9.83 -11.23 -24.64
C PHE A 80 -10.49 -10.32 -23.59
N GLN A 81 -11.17 -9.27 -24.03
CA GLN A 81 -11.93 -8.40 -23.13
C GLN A 81 -13.08 -9.18 -22.46
N GLU A 82 -13.80 -10.01 -23.22
CA GLU A 82 -14.82 -10.92 -22.66
C GLU A 82 -14.23 -11.83 -21.57
N ILE A 83 -13.03 -12.38 -21.79
CA ILE A 83 -12.35 -13.21 -20.78
C ILE A 83 -12.04 -12.40 -19.51
N ILE A 84 -11.50 -11.19 -19.65
CA ILE A 84 -11.19 -10.32 -18.50
C ILE A 84 -12.46 -9.97 -17.73
N ASP A 85 -13.52 -9.60 -18.43
CA ASP A 85 -14.80 -9.24 -17.82
C ASP A 85 -15.37 -10.43 -17.04
N MET A 86 -15.28 -11.64 -17.60
CA MET A 86 -15.69 -12.88 -16.92
C MET A 86 -14.86 -13.18 -15.66
N VAL A 87 -13.55 -12.92 -15.68
CA VAL A 87 -12.72 -13.03 -14.48
C VAL A 87 -13.17 -12.03 -13.41
N GLY A 88 -13.54 -10.81 -13.80
CA GLY A 88 -14.12 -9.80 -12.91
C GLY A 88 -15.46 -10.22 -12.29
N ILE A 89 -16.35 -10.82 -13.09
CA ILE A 89 -17.63 -11.37 -12.64
C ILE A 89 -17.40 -12.51 -11.64
N ILE A 90 -16.45 -13.40 -11.91
CA ILE A 90 -16.05 -14.48 -11.01
C ILE A 90 -15.60 -13.93 -9.66
N ASP A 91 -14.70 -12.93 -9.64
CA ASP A 91 -14.18 -12.36 -8.39
C ASP A 91 -15.26 -11.64 -7.57
N SER A 92 -16.22 -11.03 -8.26
CA SER A 92 -17.39 -10.41 -7.64
C SER A 92 -18.29 -11.47 -6.98
N LYS A 93 -18.54 -12.59 -7.65
CA LYS A 93 -19.32 -13.71 -7.11
C LYS A 93 -18.62 -14.44 -5.96
N VAL A 94 -17.31 -14.66 -6.03
CA VAL A 94 -16.53 -15.20 -4.91
C VAL A 94 -16.66 -14.29 -3.69
N SER A 95 -16.66 -12.96 -3.89
CA SER A 95 -16.84 -11.99 -2.80
C SER A 95 -18.25 -12.02 -2.21
N GLU A 96 -19.28 -12.15 -3.04
CA GLU A 96 -20.68 -12.29 -2.61
C GLU A 96 -20.87 -13.55 -1.76
N LYS A 97 -20.43 -14.72 -2.25
CA LYS A 97 -20.53 -15.99 -1.53
C LYS A 97 -19.70 -15.99 -0.25
N TYR A 98 -18.53 -15.35 -0.25
CA TYR A 98 -17.73 -15.16 0.96
C TYR A 98 -18.48 -14.39 2.05
N GLU A 99 -19.11 -13.27 1.73
CA GLU A 99 -19.90 -12.51 2.72
C GLU A 99 -21.14 -13.30 3.20
N CYS A 100 -21.76 -14.10 2.32
CA CYS A 100 -22.85 -15.01 2.69
C CYS A 100 -22.39 -16.06 3.72
N VAL A 101 -21.29 -16.77 3.44
CA VAL A 101 -20.74 -17.78 4.37
C VAL A 101 -20.32 -17.13 5.68
N LYS A 102 -19.68 -15.96 5.62
CA LYS A 102 -19.27 -15.21 6.81
C LYS A 102 -20.47 -14.79 7.68
N ALA A 103 -21.59 -14.38 7.07
CA ALA A 103 -22.82 -14.06 7.80
C ALA A 103 -23.42 -15.30 8.48
N LEU A 104 -23.48 -16.43 7.77
CA LEU A 104 -24.01 -17.69 8.30
C LEU A 104 -23.12 -18.29 9.42
N TYR A 105 -21.80 -18.12 9.30
CA TYR A 105 -20.83 -18.68 10.24
C TYR A 105 -20.52 -17.77 11.44
N LYS A 106 -20.98 -16.51 11.42
CA LYS A 106 -20.77 -15.52 12.49
C LYS A 106 -21.25 -16.00 13.86
N ASP A 107 -22.38 -16.71 13.89
CA ASP A 107 -22.99 -17.23 15.12
C ASP A 107 -22.14 -18.33 15.77
N HIS A 108 -21.39 -19.09 14.96
CA HIS A 108 -20.56 -20.19 15.43
C HIS A 108 -19.18 -19.68 15.87
N PHE A 109 -18.47 -18.97 14.98
CA PHE A 109 -17.11 -18.50 15.25
C PHE A 109 -16.80 -17.21 14.47
N GLY A 110 -17.35 -16.08 14.95
CA GLY A 110 -17.21 -14.77 14.31
C GLY A 110 -15.78 -14.20 14.28
N GLU A 111 -14.90 -14.62 15.21
CA GLU A 111 -13.51 -14.17 15.25
C GLU A 111 -12.67 -14.68 14.06
N LEU A 112 -13.07 -15.80 13.43
CA LEU A 112 -12.33 -16.42 12.32
C LEU A 112 -12.13 -15.45 11.15
N ALA A 113 -13.14 -14.64 10.84
CA ALA A 113 -13.10 -13.68 9.74
C ALA A 113 -12.17 -12.49 10.03
N SER A 114 -11.82 -12.24 11.30
CA SER A 114 -10.81 -11.24 11.67
C SER A 114 -9.40 -11.82 11.62
N ILE A 115 -9.24 -13.13 11.84
CA ILE A 115 -7.94 -13.80 11.86
C ILE A 115 -7.46 -14.07 10.43
N ILE A 116 -8.32 -14.66 9.60
CA ILE A 116 -7.99 -15.04 8.22
C ILE A 116 -8.44 -13.94 7.27
N ILE A 117 -7.48 -13.34 6.55
CA ILE A 117 -7.72 -12.23 5.62
C ILE A 117 -8.03 -12.74 4.20
N ASN A 118 -7.40 -13.84 3.80
CA ASN A 118 -7.64 -14.41 2.48
C ASN A 118 -9.01 -15.12 2.43
N LYS A 119 -9.81 -14.79 1.42
CA LYS A 119 -11.18 -15.29 1.28
C LYS A 119 -11.22 -16.79 1.00
N ILE A 120 -10.32 -17.27 0.14
CA ILE A 120 -10.29 -18.69 -0.27
C ILE A 120 -9.88 -19.55 0.92
N ASP A 121 -8.78 -19.20 1.60
CA ASP A 121 -8.32 -19.91 2.80
C ASP A 121 -9.38 -19.94 3.90
N TYR A 122 -10.13 -18.85 4.09
CA TYR A 122 -11.23 -18.80 5.05
C TYR A 122 -12.31 -19.84 4.73
N LEU A 123 -12.75 -19.92 3.47
CA LEU A 123 -13.78 -20.87 3.05
C LEU A 123 -13.31 -22.31 3.19
N GLU A 124 -12.05 -22.60 2.86
CA GLU A 124 -11.45 -23.92 3.04
C GLU A 124 -11.36 -24.35 4.51
N VAL A 125 -10.99 -23.43 5.40
CA VAL A 125 -10.91 -23.68 6.84
C VAL A 125 -12.31 -23.93 7.40
N VAL A 126 -13.30 -23.11 7.01
CA VAL A 126 -14.70 -23.31 7.40
C VAL A 126 -15.23 -24.67 6.93
N LYS A 127 -14.91 -25.08 5.69
CA LYS A 127 -15.30 -26.40 5.17
C LYS A 127 -14.78 -27.53 6.05
N ARG A 128 -13.48 -27.49 6.39
CA ARG A 128 -12.85 -28.52 7.24
C ARG A 128 -13.46 -28.54 8.65
N ILE A 129 -13.69 -27.37 9.26
CA ILE A 129 -14.30 -27.28 10.60
C ILE A 129 -15.75 -27.79 10.61
N ILE A 130 -16.54 -27.56 9.56
CA ILE A 130 -17.94 -28.03 9.50
C ILE A 130 -18.00 -29.55 9.27
N THR A 131 -17.03 -30.10 8.55
CA THR A 131 -16.96 -31.54 8.21
C THR A 131 -16.59 -32.39 9.44
N HIS A 132 -15.73 -31.88 10.32
CA HIS A 132 -15.36 -32.56 11.56
C HIS A 132 -16.26 -32.12 12.73
N GLU A 133 -16.63 -33.06 13.60
CA GLU A 133 -17.46 -32.75 14.79
C GLU A 133 -16.64 -32.05 15.88
N ASN A 134 -15.37 -32.46 16.05
CA ASN A 134 -14.46 -31.90 17.02
C ASN A 134 -13.40 -31.03 16.34
N PHE A 135 -13.10 -29.90 16.98
CA PHE A 135 -12.10 -28.95 16.47
C PHE A 135 -10.66 -29.48 16.61
N GLU A 136 -10.41 -30.35 17.59
CA GLU A 136 -9.06 -30.91 17.88
C GLU A 136 -8.56 -31.86 16.80
N ASP A 137 -9.48 -32.51 16.06
CA ASP A 137 -9.16 -33.46 15.01
C ASP A 137 -8.85 -32.78 13.67
N VAL A 138 -9.07 -31.46 13.57
CA VAL A 138 -8.93 -30.72 12.31
C VAL A 138 -7.46 -30.39 12.02
N LYS A 139 -6.92 -31.02 10.98
CA LYS A 139 -5.58 -30.69 10.47
C LYS A 139 -5.65 -29.47 9.55
N LEU A 140 -4.99 -28.37 9.94
CA LEU A 140 -4.96 -27.10 9.19
C LEU A 140 -3.58 -26.72 8.63
N ASN A 141 -2.56 -27.55 8.87
CA ASN A 141 -1.16 -27.27 8.52
C ASN A 141 -0.92 -27.08 7.01
N ASP A 142 -1.77 -27.65 6.17
CA ASP A 142 -1.60 -27.60 4.71
C ASP A 142 -2.04 -26.25 4.10
N ILE A 143 -2.92 -25.52 4.80
CA ILE A 143 -3.55 -24.30 4.30
C ILE A 143 -2.90 -23.06 4.91
N LEU A 144 -2.61 -23.14 6.22
CA LEU A 144 -2.28 -21.99 7.05
C LEU A 144 -0.93 -22.18 7.75
N PRO A 145 -0.16 -21.09 7.96
CA PRO A 145 1.06 -21.16 8.75
C PRO A 145 0.76 -21.46 10.22
N ASN A 146 1.68 -22.15 10.90
CA ASN A 146 1.52 -22.54 12.32
C ASN A 146 1.18 -21.36 13.25
N SER A 147 1.65 -20.14 12.93
CA SER A 147 1.33 -18.94 13.71
C SER A 147 -0.15 -18.61 13.68
N THR A 148 -0.81 -18.69 12.53
CA THR A 148 -2.25 -18.42 12.43
C THR A 148 -3.05 -19.57 13.03
N ILE A 149 -2.61 -20.82 12.87
CA ILE A 149 -3.22 -21.99 13.52
C ILE A 149 -3.25 -21.79 15.04
N MET A 150 -2.14 -21.37 15.65
CA MET A 150 -2.07 -21.07 17.08
C MET A 150 -3.09 -19.99 17.48
N THR A 151 -3.19 -18.89 16.72
CA THR A 151 -4.19 -17.84 17.02
C THR A 151 -5.61 -18.36 16.92
N ILE A 152 -5.91 -19.20 15.92
CA ILE A 152 -7.22 -19.83 15.75
C ILE A 152 -7.48 -20.74 16.95
N THR A 153 -6.54 -21.59 17.38
CA THR A 153 -6.74 -22.48 18.55
C THR A 153 -7.02 -21.71 19.83
N ILE A 154 -6.29 -20.61 20.09
CA ILE A 154 -6.50 -19.77 21.29
C ILE A 154 -7.86 -19.07 21.24
N SER A 155 -8.23 -18.47 20.10
CA SER A 155 -9.54 -17.87 19.89
C SER A 155 -10.66 -18.90 19.98
N SER A 156 -10.42 -20.10 19.48
CA SER A 156 -11.34 -21.23 19.52
C SER A 156 -11.59 -21.67 20.98
N SER A 157 -10.57 -21.74 21.83
CA SER A 157 -10.73 -22.04 23.28
C SER A 157 -11.39 -20.92 24.08
N THR A 158 -11.22 -19.66 23.67
CA THR A 158 -11.74 -18.50 24.42
C THR A 158 -13.19 -18.14 24.05
N SER A 159 -13.60 -18.42 22.81
CA SER A 159 -14.93 -18.07 22.30
C SER A 159 -15.97 -19.16 22.59
N LYS A 160 -17.17 -18.73 23.03
CA LYS A 160 -18.34 -19.62 23.16
C LYS A 160 -18.91 -19.88 21.76
N ARG A 161 -18.96 -21.15 21.36
CA ARG A 161 -19.44 -21.56 20.03
C ARG A 161 -20.86 -22.10 20.13
N ASN A 162 -21.75 -21.61 19.26
CA ASN A 162 -23.05 -22.23 19.05
C ASN A 162 -22.93 -23.23 17.89
N ILE A 163 -23.37 -24.46 18.09
CA ILE A 163 -23.35 -25.48 17.05
C ILE A 163 -24.33 -25.04 15.93
N PRO A 164 -23.92 -25.07 14.64
CA PRO A 164 -24.78 -24.59 13.57
C PRO A 164 -25.90 -25.62 13.31
N THR A 165 -27.11 -25.13 13.02
CA THR A 165 -28.22 -25.97 12.55
C THR A 165 -27.84 -26.73 11.28
N LEU A 166 -28.37 -27.94 11.10
CA LEU A 166 -28.08 -28.79 9.93
C LEU A 166 -28.33 -28.07 8.60
N GLU A 167 -29.45 -27.34 8.49
CA GLU A 167 -29.78 -26.54 7.30
C GLU A 167 -28.71 -25.49 6.99
N LYS A 168 -28.21 -24.78 8.02
CA LYS A 168 -27.14 -23.79 7.86
C LYS A 168 -25.84 -24.46 7.39
N LYS A 169 -25.50 -25.64 7.91
CA LYS A 169 -24.31 -26.39 7.48
C LYS A 169 -24.39 -26.75 6.00
N GLU A 170 -25.53 -27.28 5.55
CA GLU A 170 -25.73 -27.63 4.14
C GLU A 170 -25.66 -26.41 3.22
N SER A 171 -26.26 -25.28 3.60
CA SER A 171 -26.17 -24.04 2.83
C SER A 171 -24.73 -23.54 2.71
N ILE A 172 -23.95 -23.59 3.80
CA ILE A 172 -22.54 -23.19 3.79
C ILE A 172 -21.72 -24.10 2.86
N LEU A 173 -21.90 -25.42 2.96
CA LEU A 173 -21.18 -26.38 2.11
C LEU A 173 -21.49 -26.17 0.63
N LYS A 174 -22.76 -25.97 0.26
CA LYS A 174 -23.16 -25.65 -1.12
C LYS A 174 -22.48 -24.39 -1.65
N CYS A 175 -22.42 -23.32 -0.85
CA CYS A 175 -21.72 -22.10 -1.24
C CYS A 175 -20.22 -22.31 -1.44
N ILE A 176 -19.58 -23.09 -0.57
CA ILE A 176 -18.15 -23.37 -0.67
C ILE A 176 -17.83 -24.23 -1.90
N ASP A 177 -18.63 -25.26 -2.17
CA ASP A 177 -18.43 -26.12 -3.34
C ASP A 177 -18.60 -25.36 -4.65
N PHE A 178 -19.57 -24.45 -4.72
CA PHE A 178 -19.73 -23.52 -5.85
C PHE A 178 -18.49 -22.62 -6.04
N VAL A 179 -17.95 -22.05 -4.96
CA VAL A 179 -16.72 -21.24 -5.03
C VAL A 179 -15.54 -22.07 -5.53
N ASN A 180 -15.39 -23.31 -5.05
CA ASN A 180 -14.31 -24.20 -5.50
C ASN A 180 -14.42 -24.51 -7.01
N GLN A 181 -15.63 -24.82 -7.50
CA GLN A 181 -15.88 -25.08 -8.91
C GLN A 181 -15.54 -23.87 -9.80
N ILE A 182 -15.94 -22.67 -9.36
CA ILE A 182 -15.64 -21.44 -10.07
C ILE A 182 -14.14 -21.12 -10.01
N ASN A 183 -13.47 -21.37 -8.89
CA ASN A 183 -12.03 -21.11 -8.75
C ASN A 183 -11.18 -22.04 -9.63
N GLU A 184 -11.59 -23.31 -9.77
CA GLU A 184 -10.97 -24.24 -10.73
C GLU A 184 -11.14 -23.74 -12.17
N SER A 185 -12.34 -23.26 -12.50
CA SER A 185 -12.64 -22.69 -13.83
C SER A 185 -11.82 -21.42 -14.09
N LYS A 186 -11.71 -20.53 -13.10
CA LYS A 186 -10.87 -19.32 -13.15
C LYS A 186 -9.41 -19.66 -13.44
N SER A 187 -8.87 -20.68 -12.77
CA SER A 187 -7.48 -21.10 -12.96
C SER A 187 -7.21 -21.53 -14.40
N LYS A 188 -8.12 -22.31 -15.00
CA LYS A 188 -8.05 -22.72 -16.42
C LYS A 188 -8.15 -21.53 -17.39
N ILE A 189 -9.00 -20.56 -17.08
CA ILE A 189 -9.14 -19.34 -17.88
C ILE A 189 -7.87 -18.48 -17.82
N LEU A 190 -7.25 -18.33 -16.64
CA LEU A 190 -6.00 -17.59 -16.47
C LEU A 190 -4.83 -18.25 -17.19
N GLU A 191 -4.74 -19.57 -17.14
CA GLU A 191 -3.74 -20.33 -17.90
C GLU A 191 -3.90 -20.09 -19.41
N PHE A 192 -5.13 -20.15 -19.93
CA PHE A 192 -5.40 -19.80 -21.33
C PHE A 192 -5.01 -18.36 -21.66
N LEU A 193 -5.34 -17.41 -20.77
CA LEU A 193 -5.01 -16.00 -20.93
C LEU A 193 -3.49 -15.78 -21.02
N GLN A 194 -2.71 -16.52 -20.21
CA GLN A 194 -1.26 -16.46 -20.21
C GLN A 194 -0.63 -16.86 -21.55
N PHE A 195 -1.23 -17.81 -22.28
CA PHE A 195 -0.75 -18.19 -23.61
C PHE A 195 -1.06 -17.14 -24.68
N GLN A 196 -2.20 -16.45 -24.57
CA GLN A 196 -2.65 -15.44 -25.56
C GLN A 196 -2.01 -14.07 -25.36
N ILE A 197 -1.61 -13.74 -24.13
CA ILE A 197 -1.18 -12.39 -23.76
C ILE A 197 0.09 -11.91 -24.48
N GLU A 198 0.93 -12.83 -24.93
CA GLU A 198 2.15 -12.52 -25.66
C GLU A 198 1.84 -11.88 -27.03
N ALA A 199 0.77 -12.31 -27.69
CA ALA A 199 0.32 -11.73 -28.97
C ALA A 199 -0.30 -10.33 -28.80
N ILE A 200 -0.94 -10.09 -27.66
CA ILE A 200 -1.72 -8.86 -27.38
C ILE A 200 -0.84 -7.78 -26.77
N THR A 201 0.02 -8.15 -25.81
CA THR A 201 0.91 -7.24 -25.07
C THR A 201 2.36 -7.76 -25.04
N PRO A 202 3.05 -7.74 -26.20
CA PRO A 202 4.40 -8.29 -26.29
C PRO A 202 5.41 -7.52 -25.43
N ASN A 203 5.28 -6.19 -25.29
CA ASN A 203 6.23 -5.41 -24.48
C ASN A 203 6.02 -5.64 -22.98
N LEU A 204 4.76 -5.67 -22.53
CA LEU A 204 4.45 -5.93 -21.12
C LEU A 204 4.88 -7.34 -20.70
N SER A 205 4.63 -8.34 -21.56
CA SER A 205 5.05 -9.72 -21.34
C SER A 205 6.58 -9.84 -21.29
N ALA A 206 7.31 -9.23 -22.24
CA ALA A 206 8.77 -9.25 -22.24
C ALA A 206 9.39 -8.57 -21.00
N LEU A 207 8.72 -7.56 -20.42
CA LEU A 207 9.21 -6.86 -19.24
C LEU A 207 9.06 -7.68 -17.95
N ILE A 208 7.85 -8.15 -17.63
CA ILE A 208 7.50 -8.74 -16.31
C ILE A 208 7.29 -10.26 -16.37
N GLY A 209 6.97 -10.80 -17.54
CA GLY A 209 6.54 -12.18 -17.75
C GLY A 209 5.02 -12.28 -18.03
N PRO A 210 4.58 -13.31 -18.77
CA PRO A 210 3.19 -13.43 -19.24
C PRO A 210 2.19 -13.67 -18.11
N GLU A 211 2.54 -14.45 -17.07
CA GLU A 211 1.68 -14.72 -15.91
C GLU A 211 1.31 -13.44 -15.17
N ILE A 212 2.32 -12.62 -14.89
CA ILE A 212 2.16 -11.39 -14.12
C ILE A 212 1.47 -10.33 -14.98
N ALA A 213 1.77 -10.27 -16.27
CA ALA A 213 1.06 -9.41 -17.21
C ALA A 213 -0.44 -9.74 -17.24
N ALA A 214 -0.81 -11.02 -17.26
CA ALA A 214 -2.19 -11.48 -17.30
C ALA A 214 -2.94 -11.06 -16.04
N ASN A 215 -2.36 -11.33 -14.88
CA ASN A 215 -2.92 -10.91 -13.59
C ASN A 215 -3.08 -9.39 -13.51
N LEU A 216 -2.13 -8.62 -14.04
CA LEU A 216 -2.17 -7.16 -14.03
C LEU A 216 -3.31 -6.64 -14.93
N LEU A 217 -3.50 -7.21 -16.11
CA LEU A 217 -4.60 -6.85 -17.01
C LEU A 217 -5.97 -7.22 -16.43
N CYS A 218 -6.11 -8.40 -15.82
CA CYS A 218 -7.34 -8.80 -15.14
C CYS A 218 -7.72 -7.82 -14.04
N VAL A 219 -6.77 -7.46 -13.16
CA VAL A 219 -7.04 -6.53 -12.04
C VAL A 219 -7.26 -5.10 -12.52
N SER A 220 -6.64 -4.70 -13.64
CA SER A 220 -6.87 -3.39 -14.25
C SER A 220 -8.18 -3.31 -15.04
N GLY A 221 -8.82 -4.44 -15.35
CA GLY A 221 -10.00 -4.49 -16.21
C GLY A 221 -9.71 -4.24 -17.69
N GLY A 222 -8.52 -4.60 -18.17
CA GLY A 222 -8.14 -4.50 -19.58
C GLY A 222 -6.94 -3.58 -19.86
N LEU A 223 -6.45 -3.66 -21.10
CA LEU A 223 -5.24 -2.95 -21.54
C LEU A 223 -5.42 -1.43 -21.59
N LYS A 224 -6.60 -0.96 -22.03
CA LYS A 224 -6.92 0.47 -22.10
C LYS A 224 -6.86 1.11 -20.71
N ASN A 225 -7.54 0.51 -19.74
CA ASN A 225 -7.54 1.00 -18.36
C ASN A 225 -6.12 1.03 -17.80
N LEU A 226 -5.33 -0.01 -18.08
CA LEU A 226 -3.93 -0.06 -17.63
C LEU A 226 -3.07 1.06 -18.23
N ALA A 227 -3.27 1.38 -19.51
CA ALA A 227 -2.55 2.45 -20.19
C ALA A 227 -2.88 3.84 -19.62
N GLU A 228 -4.14 4.07 -19.26
CA GLU A 228 -4.62 5.30 -18.62
C GLU A 228 -4.13 5.43 -17.17
N MET A 229 -3.95 4.31 -16.46
CA MET A 229 -3.53 4.32 -15.06
C MET A 229 -2.13 4.95 -14.87
N PRO A 230 -1.96 5.81 -13.85
CA PRO A 230 -0.64 6.32 -13.50
C PRO A 230 0.22 5.22 -12.85
N SER A 231 1.53 5.31 -13.03
CA SER A 231 2.49 4.30 -12.53
C SER A 231 2.42 4.05 -11.02
N GLN A 232 2.02 5.06 -10.23
CA GLN A 232 1.86 4.91 -8.78
C GLN A 232 0.66 4.04 -8.40
N ASN A 233 -0.43 4.06 -9.19
CA ASN A 233 -1.58 3.19 -8.95
C ASN A 233 -1.26 1.77 -9.38
N ILE A 234 -0.58 1.61 -10.52
CA ILE A 234 -0.07 0.32 -11.03
C ILE A 234 0.81 -0.38 -9.97
N MET A 235 1.62 0.38 -9.24
CA MET A 235 2.50 -0.11 -8.18
C MET A 235 1.77 -0.81 -7.01
N VAL A 236 0.53 -0.43 -6.74
CA VAL A 236 -0.25 -0.88 -5.58
C VAL A 236 -1.33 -1.90 -5.99
N LEU A 237 -1.44 -2.21 -7.29
CA LEU A 237 -2.39 -3.20 -7.82
C LEU A 237 -2.18 -4.58 -7.20
N GLY A 238 -3.28 -5.23 -6.84
CA GLY A 238 -3.30 -6.53 -6.17
C GLY A 238 -3.00 -6.50 -4.66
N SER A 239 -2.70 -5.34 -4.08
CA SER A 239 -2.51 -5.26 -2.63
C SER A 239 -3.83 -5.34 -1.86
N LEU A 240 -3.88 -6.19 -0.84
CA LEU A 240 -5.05 -6.36 0.02
C LEU A 240 -5.14 -5.17 1.00
N LYS A 241 -6.18 -4.34 0.86
CA LYS A 241 -6.39 -3.11 1.66
C LYS A 241 -6.44 -3.33 3.19
N ASN A 242 -6.75 -4.54 3.65
CA ASN A 242 -7.12 -4.81 5.05
C ASN A 242 -6.00 -5.42 5.93
N ASN A 243 -4.79 -5.64 5.40
CA ASN A 243 -3.68 -6.23 6.16
C ASN A 243 -3.11 -5.36 7.30
N LYS A 244 -3.63 -4.14 7.50
CA LYS A 244 -3.21 -3.24 8.59
C LYS A 244 -3.69 -3.70 9.97
N LYS A 245 -4.68 -4.59 10.05
CA LYS A 245 -5.31 -5.01 11.31
C LYS A 245 -4.53 -6.10 12.07
N ASN A 246 -3.73 -6.92 11.37
CA ASN A 246 -3.13 -8.12 11.98
C ASN A 246 -1.83 -7.87 12.76
N GLY A 247 -1.62 -6.66 13.31
CA GLY A 247 -0.48 -6.41 14.20
C GLY A 247 0.92 -6.59 13.57
N HIS A 248 1.02 -6.90 12.28
CA HIS A 248 2.24 -6.86 11.51
C HIS A 248 2.62 -5.39 11.31
N PHE A 249 3.11 -4.76 12.38
CA PHE A 249 4.05 -3.66 12.28
C PHE A 249 5.26 -4.20 11.52
N SER A 250 5.20 -4.18 10.18
CA SER A 250 6.41 -4.30 9.39
C SER A 250 7.25 -3.07 9.73
N THR A 251 8.15 -3.26 10.68
CA THR A 251 9.30 -2.40 10.96
C THR A 251 10.31 -2.42 9.79
N GLY A 252 9.95 -3.07 8.68
CA GLY A 252 10.73 -3.11 7.46
C GLY A 252 10.70 -1.78 6.69
N PRO A 253 11.71 -1.54 5.84
CA PRO A 253 11.83 -0.30 5.06
C PRO A 253 10.77 -0.13 3.96
N VAL A 254 9.99 -1.19 3.67
CA VAL A 254 9.01 -1.25 2.58
C VAL A 254 7.60 -1.44 3.16
N ARG A 255 6.66 -0.61 2.70
CA ARG A 255 5.24 -0.74 3.07
C ARG A 255 4.72 -2.11 2.63
N LEU A 256 3.97 -2.80 3.50
CA LEU A 256 3.40 -4.12 3.22
C LEU A 256 2.56 -4.15 1.93
N GLU A 257 1.80 -3.09 1.66
CA GLU A 257 1.01 -2.95 0.43
C GLU A 257 1.87 -3.09 -0.83
N LEU A 258 3.11 -2.62 -0.81
CA LEU A 258 4.03 -2.72 -1.96
C LEU A 258 4.60 -4.13 -2.11
N LEU A 259 4.78 -4.87 -1.01
CA LEU A 259 5.31 -6.23 -1.08
C LEU A 259 4.25 -7.23 -1.55
N GLN A 260 2.97 -6.91 -1.35
CA GLN A 260 1.84 -7.73 -1.75
C GLN A 260 1.32 -7.41 -3.15
N SER A 261 1.86 -6.39 -3.83
CA SER A 261 1.41 -6.07 -5.17
C SER A 261 1.79 -7.14 -6.17
N ILE A 262 1.04 -7.24 -7.26
CA ILE A 262 1.30 -8.22 -8.34
C ILE A 262 2.71 -8.06 -8.90
N ILE A 263 3.20 -6.82 -9.02
CA ILE A 263 4.54 -6.51 -9.53
C ILE A 263 5.64 -7.02 -8.60
N SER A 264 5.38 -7.15 -7.30
CA SER A 264 6.32 -7.70 -6.33
C SER A 264 6.66 -9.17 -6.60
N GLN A 265 5.73 -9.91 -7.23
CA GLN A 265 5.91 -11.32 -7.59
C GLN A 265 6.86 -11.51 -8.78
N SER A 266 7.19 -10.44 -9.50
CA SER A 266 8.10 -10.51 -10.65
C SER A 266 9.50 -10.96 -10.28
N ASP A 267 10.12 -11.72 -11.17
CA ASP A 267 11.48 -12.23 -11.00
C ASP A 267 12.49 -11.12 -10.69
N ILE A 268 12.33 -9.98 -11.37
CA ILE A 268 13.18 -8.80 -11.18
C ILE A 268 13.13 -8.34 -9.72
N VAL A 269 11.95 -8.28 -9.10
CA VAL A 269 11.79 -7.81 -7.71
C VAL A 269 12.13 -8.90 -6.71
N ARG A 270 11.74 -10.16 -6.97
CA ARG A 270 11.94 -11.31 -6.08
C ARG A 270 13.41 -11.61 -5.84
N ASN A 271 14.25 -11.45 -6.86
CA ASN A 271 15.68 -11.77 -6.80
C ASN A 271 16.54 -10.68 -6.11
N ILE A 272 15.94 -9.54 -5.74
CA ILE A 272 16.67 -8.39 -5.21
C ILE A 272 16.58 -8.33 -3.68
N GLN A 273 17.66 -7.86 -3.04
CA GLN A 273 17.70 -7.62 -1.60
C GLN A 273 16.61 -6.63 -1.13
N ASP A 274 16.02 -6.87 0.04
CA ASP A 274 14.88 -6.11 0.59
C ASP A 274 15.08 -4.59 0.64
N LYS A 275 16.33 -4.15 0.86
CA LYS A 275 16.70 -2.73 0.86
C LYS A 275 16.38 -2.02 -0.46
N TYR A 276 16.49 -2.74 -1.59
CA TYR A 276 16.31 -2.19 -2.93
C TYR A 276 14.96 -2.58 -3.55
N LYS A 277 14.19 -3.48 -2.95
CA LYS A 277 12.87 -3.92 -3.46
C LYS A 277 11.93 -2.74 -3.74
N LYS A 278 11.86 -1.75 -2.85
CA LYS A 278 11.03 -0.55 -3.06
C LYS A 278 11.45 0.25 -4.30
N LYS A 279 12.75 0.32 -4.59
CA LYS A 279 13.27 0.98 -5.78
C LYS A 279 12.93 0.15 -7.03
N ALA A 280 13.12 -1.17 -6.96
CA ALA A 280 12.79 -2.10 -8.04
C ALA A 280 11.31 -2.03 -8.41
N ILE A 281 10.40 -2.17 -7.43
CA ILE A 281 8.94 -2.09 -7.64
C ILE A 281 8.58 -0.78 -8.35
N ARG A 282 9.08 0.37 -7.90
CA ARG A 282 8.81 1.66 -8.54
C ARG A 282 9.29 1.74 -9.99
N LEU A 283 10.49 1.24 -10.27
CA LEU A 283 11.06 1.25 -11.62
C LEU A 283 10.29 0.33 -12.56
N VAL A 284 9.95 -0.87 -12.09
CA VAL A 284 9.14 -1.83 -12.84
C VAL A 284 7.77 -1.20 -13.13
N SER A 285 7.01 -0.75 -12.11
CA SER A 285 5.69 -0.13 -12.32
C SER A 285 5.72 1.06 -13.28
N LEU A 286 6.77 1.87 -13.25
CA LEU A 286 6.95 2.98 -14.19
C LEU A 286 7.08 2.48 -15.63
N LYS A 287 7.93 1.48 -15.85
CA LYS A 287 8.15 0.91 -17.19
C LYS A 287 6.96 0.05 -17.65
N CYS A 288 6.24 -0.60 -16.75
CA CYS A 288 4.99 -1.29 -17.06
C CYS A 288 3.94 -0.36 -17.65
N GLY A 289 3.72 0.81 -17.03
CA GLY A 289 2.78 1.80 -17.56
C GLY A 289 3.19 2.32 -18.95
N LEU A 290 4.50 2.45 -19.21
CA LEU A 290 4.99 2.80 -20.55
C LEU A 290 4.77 1.67 -21.56
N CYS A 291 5.08 0.42 -21.18
CA CYS A 291 4.84 -0.75 -22.05
C CYS A 291 3.37 -0.90 -22.39
N ALA A 292 2.48 -0.78 -21.40
CA ALA A 292 1.03 -0.84 -21.61
C ALA A 292 0.54 0.23 -22.59
N ARG A 293 1.09 1.44 -22.54
CA ARG A 293 0.74 2.52 -23.49
C ARG A 293 1.27 2.27 -24.90
N ILE A 294 2.45 1.65 -25.02
CA ILE A 294 3.02 1.25 -26.31
C ILE A 294 2.18 0.11 -26.90
N ASP A 295 1.87 -0.92 -26.10
CA ASP A 295 1.06 -2.07 -26.54
C ASP A 295 -0.38 -1.69 -26.89
N PHE A 296 -0.92 -0.66 -26.23
CA PHE A 296 -2.21 -0.06 -26.60
C PHE A 296 -2.15 0.75 -27.91
N SER A 297 -0.97 1.26 -28.27
CA SER A 297 -0.78 1.98 -29.53
C SER A 297 -0.68 0.99 -30.70
N SER A 298 -1.48 1.19 -31.74
CA SER A 298 -1.53 0.28 -32.90
C SER A 298 -0.30 0.36 -33.82
N THR A 299 0.70 1.17 -33.49
CA THR A 299 1.94 1.34 -34.26
C THR A 299 2.99 0.36 -33.74
N ASP A 300 3.04 -0.83 -34.35
CA ASP A 300 4.07 -1.87 -34.22
C ASP A 300 4.20 -2.54 -32.83
N LYS A 301 3.50 -3.65 -32.65
CA LYS A 301 3.57 -4.54 -31.48
C LYS A 301 4.81 -5.43 -31.50
N THR A 302 5.99 -4.82 -31.49
CA THR A 302 7.26 -5.54 -31.34
C THR A 302 7.68 -5.59 -29.86
N PRO A 303 8.33 -6.67 -29.38
CA PRO A 303 8.74 -6.81 -27.97
C PRO A 303 10.02 -6.04 -27.61
N ASP A 304 10.63 -5.33 -28.56
CA ASP A 304 11.95 -4.71 -28.40
C ASP A 304 11.99 -3.68 -27.25
N HIS A 305 10.93 -2.86 -27.11
CA HIS A 305 10.85 -1.89 -26.01
C HIS A 305 10.79 -2.57 -24.64
N GLY A 306 10.03 -3.67 -24.51
CA GLY A 306 9.94 -4.45 -23.28
C GLY A 306 11.31 -5.01 -22.85
N VAL A 307 12.05 -5.61 -23.80
CA VAL A 307 13.40 -6.15 -23.56
C VAL A 307 14.38 -5.03 -23.17
N ASN A 308 14.36 -3.91 -23.89
CA ASN A 308 15.22 -2.75 -23.61
C ASN A 308 14.95 -2.17 -22.22
N TYR A 309 13.68 -2.05 -21.82
CA TYR A 309 13.34 -1.58 -20.48
C TYR A 309 13.71 -2.58 -19.38
N ARG A 310 13.59 -3.89 -19.63
CA ARG A 310 14.04 -4.92 -18.69
C ARG A 310 15.54 -4.80 -18.45
N ASN A 311 16.35 -4.72 -19.51
CA ASN A 311 17.80 -4.53 -19.41
C ASN A 311 18.17 -3.23 -18.69
N TYR A 312 17.48 -2.14 -18.99
CA TYR A 312 17.67 -0.86 -18.31
C TYR A 312 17.42 -0.94 -16.79
N ILE A 313 16.36 -1.64 -16.38
CA ILE A 313 16.02 -1.84 -14.97
C ILE A 313 17.10 -2.68 -14.27
N LEU A 314 17.53 -3.78 -14.89
CA LEU A 314 18.57 -4.65 -14.35
C LEU A 314 19.87 -3.86 -14.11
N ASN A 315 20.33 -3.08 -15.09
CA ASN A 315 21.54 -2.25 -14.97
C ASN A 315 21.44 -1.23 -13.81
N ILE A 316 20.28 -0.60 -13.61
CA ILE A 316 20.09 0.35 -12.50
C ILE A 316 20.11 -0.35 -11.15
N LEU A 317 19.55 -1.55 -11.07
CA LEU A 317 19.44 -2.30 -9.83
C LEU A 317 20.79 -2.92 -9.45
N GLU A 318 21.55 -3.41 -10.42
CA GLU A 318 22.94 -3.84 -10.25
C GLU A 318 23.81 -2.68 -9.72
N LYS A 319 23.78 -1.52 -10.40
CA LYS A 319 24.48 -0.31 -9.94
C LYS A 319 24.03 0.18 -8.57
N ALA A 320 22.80 -0.11 -8.15
CA ALA A 320 22.30 0.25 -6.83
C ALA A 320 22.82 -0.68 -5.72
N GLN A 321 23.06 -1.95 -6.06
CA GLN A 321 23.63 -2.95 -5.16
C GLN A 321 25.12 -2.74 -4.95
N GLU A 322 25.81 -2.13 -5.92
CA GLU A 322 27.21 -1.72 -5.76
C GLU A 322 27.38 -0.81 -4.53
N PRO A 323 28.30 -1.15 -3.60
CA PRO A 323 28.59 -0.29 -2.47
C PRO A 323 29.20 1.03 -2.95
N PRO A 324 28.88 2.17 -2.32
CA PRO A 324 29.48 3.44 -2.68
C PRO A 324 31.00 3.36 -2.50
N GLN A 325 31.74 3.96 -3.43
CA GLN A 325 33.19 4.06 -3.30
C GLN A 325 33.54 4.74 -1.96
N LYS A 326 34.51 4.15 -1.25
CA LYS A 326 34.92 4.64 0.06
C LYS A 326 35.37 6.10 -0.06
N PRO A 327 34.80 7.04 0.72
CA PRO A 327 35.22 8.43 0.64
C PRO A 327 36.70 8.53 1.01
N MET A 328 37.47 9.24 0.19
CA MET A 328 38.85 9.57 0.53
C MET A 328 38.87 10.43 1.80
N LYS A 329 39.76 10.10 2.74
CA LYS A 329 39.94 10.90 3.95
C LYS A 329 40.42 12.30 3.54
N LYS A 330 39.55 13.30 3.68
CA LYS A 330 39.92 14.69 3.42
C LYS A 330 40.97 15.09 4.45
N PRO A 331 42.16 15.58 4.04
CA PRO A 331 43.15 16.06 4.99
C PRO A 331 42.57 17.23 5.78
N LEU A 332 42.98 17.34 7.04
CA LEU A 332 42.62 18.50 7.85
C LEU A 332 43.15 19.78 7.18
N PRO A 333 42.42 20.90 7.29
CA PRO A 333 42.97 22.18 6.87
C PRO A 333 44.25 22.46 7.66
N ILE A 334 45.23 23.05 6.98
CA ILE A 334 46.52 23.38 7.58
C ILE A 334 46.26 24.28 8.81
N PRO A 335 46.80 23.94 9.99
CA PRO A 335 46.74 24.80 11.18
C PRO A 335 47.51 26.10 10.94
N LYS A 336 46.85 27.08 10.33
CA LYS A 336 47.35 28.44 10.15
C LYS A 336 46.41 29.40 10.88
N ASP A 337 46.97 30.24 11.72
CA ASP A 337 46.24 31.29 12.41
C ASP A 337 45.95 32.43 11.44
N PHE A 338 44.81 32.34 10.75
CA PHE A 338 44.33 33.43 9.91
C PHE A 338 43.84 34.60 10.77
N PRO A 339 44.02 35.85 10.31
CA PRO A 339 43.51 37.02 11.02
C PRO A 339 41.99 36.93 11.19
N LYS A 340 41.51 37.16 12.41
CA LYS A 340 40.09 37.03 12.76
C LYS A 340 39.24 38.10 12.07
N SER A 341 38.19 37.65 11.39
CA SER A 341 37.21 38.55 10.76
C SER A 341 36.41 39.36 11.80
N ARG A 342 36.56 40.69 11.79
CA ARG A 342 35.86 41.63 12.67
C ARG A 342 34.57 42.17 12.04
N ARG A 343 33.64 41.28 11.68
CA ARG A 343 32.34 41.69 11.13
C ARG A 343 31.32 42.05 12.22
N GLY A 344 30.58 43.14 11.96
CA GLY A 344 29.43 43.61 12.75
C GLY A 344 28.08 43.22 12.14
N GLY A 345 26.99 43.79 12.65
CA GLY A 345 25.63 43.63 12.09
C GLY A 345 24.69 42.74 12.92
N LYS A 346 23.37 42.94 12.77
CA LYS A 346 22.32 42.25 13.57
C LYS A 346 22.43 40.72 13.47
N ARG A 347 22.58 40.18 12.25
CA ARG A 347 22.72 38.73 12.02
C ARG A 347 23.98 38.15 12.68
N ILE A 348 25.12 38.81 12.51
CA ILE A 348 26.39 38.36 13.06
C ILE A 348 26.42 38.50 14.59
N ARG A 349 25.79 39.54 15.15
CA ARG A 349 25.59 39.68 16.61
C ARG A 349 24.74 38.54 17.16
N LYS A 350 23.59 38.22 16.54
CA LYS A 350 22.75 37.07 16.92
C LYS A 350 23.51 35.73 16.86
N ILE A 351 24.28 35.49 15.80
CA ILE A 351 25.12 34.27 15.69
C ILE A 351 26.18 34.24 16.80
N LYS A 352 26.87 35.35 17.05
CA LYS A 352 27.86 35.45 18.14
C LYS A 352 27.20 35.26 19.51
N GLU A 353 26.01 35.79 19.74
CA GLU A 353 25.23 35.61 20.97
C GLU A 353 24.86 34.13 21.19
N LYS A 354 24.54 33.39 20.13
CA LYS A 354 24.25 31.93 20.21
C LYS A 354 25.44 31.13 20.76
N PHE A 355 26.66 31.45 20.34
CA PHE A 355 27.89 30.74 20.77
C PHE A 355 28.59 31.35 21.98
N LYS A 356 28.38 32.64 22.25
CA LYS A 356 29.00 33.33 23.39
C LYS A 356 28.41 32.83 24.71
N GLN A 357 29.23 32.78 25.75
CA GLN A 357 28.75 32.53 27.11
C GLN A 357 27.74 33.62 27.52
N THR A 358 26.61 33.19 28.06
CA THR A 358 25.56 34.07 28.56
C THR A 358 26.06 34.88 29.76
N LYS A 359 25.46 36.04 30.03
CA LYS A 359 25.84 36.86 31.19
C LYS A 359 25.72 36.08 32.50
N ILE A 360 24.67 35.27 32.66
CA ILE A 360 24.46 34.41 33.83
C ILE A 360 25.62 33.42 34.00
N LYS A 361 26.00 32.71 32.93
CA LYS A 361 27.14 31.76 33.01
C LYS A 361 28.46 32.46 33.31
N LYS A 362 28.63 33.72 32.88
CA LYS A 362 29.82 34.51 33.23
C LYS A 362 29.87 34.89 34.71
N GLU A 363 28.74 35.27 35.31
CA GLU A 363 28.68 35.55 36.76
C GLU A 363 28.84 34.28 37.58
N MET A 364 28.28 33.16 37.11
CA MET A 364 28.45 31.85 37.73
C MET A 364 29.91 31.36 37.70
N ASN A 365 30.68 31.74 36.67
CA ASN A 365 32.10 31.42 36.56
C ASN A 365 33.01 32.36 37.39
N ARG A 366 32.43 33.33 38.13
CA ARG A 366 33.19 34.21 39.01
C ARG A 366 32.95 33.78 40.45
N MET A 367 34.03 33.70 41.22
CA MET A 367 34.02 33.24 42.62
C MET A 367 34.37 34.40 43.54
N LYS A 368 33.75 34.48 44.72
CA LYS A 368 34.11 35.47 45.74
C LYS A 368 35.25 34.89 46.59
N PHE A 369 36.36 35.61 46.65
CA PHE A 369 37.52 35.13 47.39
C PHE A 369 37.26 35.14 48.90
N GLY A 370 37.55 34.01 49.56
CA GLY A 370 37.44 33.87 51.02
C GLY A 370 36.03 33.56 51.55
N GLU A 371 35.05 33.34 50.68
CA GLU A 371 33.69 32.91 51.06
C GLU A 371 33.38 31.56 50.41
N GLU A 372 32.70 30.68 51.16
CA GLU A 372 32.20 29.41 50.61
C GLU A 372 31.11 29.67 49.57
N GLU A 373 31.10 28.89 48.49
CA GLU A 373 30.12 29.06 47.42
C GLU A 373 28.83 28.32 47.75
N GLU A 374 27.69 28.92 47.38
CA GLU A 374 26.44 28.17 47.37
C GLU A 374 26.43 27.20 46.18
N GLU A 375 26.29 25.91 46.50
CA GLU A 375 26.18 24.83 45.55
C GLU A 375 24.74 24.30 45.50
N TYR A 376 24.32 23.86 44.32
CA TYR A 376 23.10 23.07 44.18
C TYR A 376 23.42 21.75 43.48
N THR A 377 22.79 20.68 43.95
CA THR A 377 22.98 19.34 43.40
C THR A 377 21.91 19.03 42.36
N VAL A 378 22.33 18.68 41.15
CA VAL A 378 21.45 18.14 40.09
C VAL A 378 22.07 16.86 39.56
N ASP A 379 21.29 15.79 39.50
CA ASP A 379 21.70 14.46 39.01
C ASP A 379 23.02 13.96 39.64
N GLY A 380 23.19 14.19 40.95
CA GLY A 380 24.39 13.77 41.69
C GLY A 380 25.66 14.57 41.43
N LYS A 381 25.60 15.66 40.66
CA LYS A 381 26.71 16.61 40.47
C LYS A 381 26.44 17.87 41.26
N THR A 382 27.44 18.32 42.02
CA THR A 382 27.44 19.64 42.65
C THR A 382 27.76 20.70 41.61
N ILE A 383 26.93 21.74 41.54
CA ILE A 383 27.12 22.88 40.64
C ILE A 383 27.21 24.13 41.52
N GLY A 384 28.39 24.77 41.52
CA GLY A 384 28.59 26.05 42.20
C GLY A 384 27.90 27.21 41.47
N LEU A 385 27.24 28.08 42.24
CA LEU A 385 26.55 29.27 41.73
C LEU A 385 27.48 30.49 41.61
N GLY A 386 28.67 30.46 42.21
CA GLY A 386 29.62 31.58 42.22
C GLY A 386 28.97 32.89 42.68
N LEU A 387 29.29 34.00 42.02
CA LEU A 387 28.75 35.34 42.32
C LEU A 387 27.25 35.52 42.02
N LEU A 388 26.59 34.53 41.42
CA LEU A 388 25.15 34.57 41.19
C LEU A 388 24.38 34.55 42.52
N SER A 389 24.95 33.89 43.52
CA SER A 389 24.41 33.74 44.89
C SER A 389 24.64 34.98 45.77
N ALA A 390 25.71 35.76 45.52
CA ALA A 390 26.19 36.85 46.38
C ALA A 390 25.28 38.10 46.52
N GLY A 391 23.98 38.03 46.20
CA GLY A 391 23.02 39.12 46.39
C GLY A 391 21.96 38.77 47.42
N GLU A 392 21.73 39.67 48.39
CA GLU A 392 20.68 39.56 49.40
C GLU A 392 19.35 39.05 48.81
N GLY A 393 18.89 37.91 49.32
CA GLY A 393 17.62 37.28 48.94
C GLY A 393 17.50 36.85 47.48
N GLY A 394 18.59 36.53 46.78
CA GLY A 394 18.54 36.02 45.40
C GLY A 394 18.14 37.07 44.35
N ARG A 395 18.21 38.37 44.68
CA ARG A 395 17.86 39.48 43.78
C ARG A 395 18.71 39.49 42.50
N ARG A 396 19.95 39.02 42.54
CA ARG A 396 20.84 38.94 41.38
C ARG A 396 20.41 37.87 40.36
N ILE A 397 19.93 36.72 40.83
CA ILE A 397 19.39 35.65 39.98
C ILE A 397 18.19 36.16 39.18
N ARG A 398 17.28 36.89 39.82
CA ARG A 398 16.05 37.43 39.20
C ARG A 398 16.29 38.71 38.38
N GLY A 399 17.28 39.51 38.73
CA GLY A 399 17.60 40.79 38.06
C GLY A 399 18.40 40.63 36.76
N LEU A 400 19.04 39.49 36.54
CA LEU A 400 19.74 39.21 35.29
C LEU A 400 18.72 38.84 34.20
N GLN A 401 18.44 39.78 33.30
CA GLN A 401 17.62 39.50 32.12
C GLN A 401 18.24 38.36 31.33
N VAL A 402 17.57 37.21 31.34
CA VAL A 402 17.88 36.10 30.45
C VAL A 402 17.52 36.62 29.05
N GLY A 403 18.51 37.08 28.29
CA GLY A 403 18.30 37.34 26.87
C GLY A 403 17.66 36.11 26.22
N SER A 404 16.88 36.30 25.14
CA SER A 404 16.17 35.21 24.43
C SER A 404 16.96 33.93 24.54
N LEU A 405 16.44 33.01 25.36
CA LEU A 405 17.14 31.81 25.77
C LEU A 405 17.75 31.17 24.54
N LYS A 406 18.84 30.42 24.73
CA LYS A 406 19.21 29.39 23.75
C LYS A 406 18.05 28.39 23.74
N SER A 407 16.91 28.72 23.15
CA SER A 407 16.00 27.69 22.69
C SER A 407 16.90 26.85 21.80
N SER A 408 17.01 25.58 22.16
CA SER A 408 17.47 24.58 21.22
C SER A 408 16.44 24.66 20.09
N SER A 409 16.65 25.57 19.14
CA SER A 409 15.93 25.57 17.88
C SER A 409 16.13 24.16 17.38
N SER A 410 15.07 23.36 17.45
CA SER A 410 15.02 22.04 16.88
C SER A 410 15.67 22.18 15.51
N SER A 411 16.64 21.31 15.20
CA SER A 411 17.22 21.36 13.86
C SER A 411 16.05 21.36 12.87
N SER A 412 16.15 22.08 11.76
CA SER A 412 15.04 22.18 10.80
C SER A 412 14.48 20.82 10.36
N LYS A 413 15.30 19.75 10.44
CA LYS A 413 14.89 18.35 10.24
C LYS A 413 13.92 17.80 11.29
N ILE A 414 14.02 18.24 12.55
CA ILE A 414 13.15 17.84 13.66
C ILE A 414 11.82 18.61 13.58
N GLU A 415 11.84 19.87 13.18
CA GLU A 415 10.60 20.67 12.97
C GLU A 415 9.74 20.09 11.85
N THR A 416 10.35 19.57 10.77
CA THR A 416 9.62 18.85 9.72
C THR A 416 9.10 17.48 10.14
N LEU A 417 9.60 16.92 11.26
CA LEU A 417 9.12 15.64 11.81
C LEU A 417 8.01 15.81 12.86
N SER A 418 7.84 17.01 13.43
CA SER A 418 6.74 17.27 14.36
C SER A 418 5.44 17.41 13.57
N GLY A 419 4.64 16.34 13.55
CA GLY A 419 3.35 16.25 12.87
C GLY A 419 2.25 17.13 13.47
N SER A 420 2.44 18.45 13.53
CA SER A 420 1.33 19.37 13.83
C SER A 420 0.33 19.41 12.68
N ASP A 421 0.80 19.36 11.43
CA ASP A 421 -0.05 19.53 10.25
C ASP A 421 -0.94 18.31 9.96
N SER A 422 -0.53 17.10 10.36
CA SER A 422 -1.36 15.90 10.17
C SER A 422 -2.59 15.88 11.08
N LYS A 423 -2.66 16.72 12.11
CA LYS A 423 -3.83 16.79 13.01
C LYS A 423 -5.04 17.46 12.34
N LEU A 424 -4.83 18.44 11.45
CA LEU A 424 -5.93 19.21 10.85
C LEU A 424 -6.81 18.38 9.91
N GLY A 425 -6.23 17.47 9.14
CA GLY A 425 -7.00 16.66 8.17
C GLY A 425 -7.84 15.55 8.80
N SER A 426 -7.35 14.91 9.86
CA SER A 426 -8.10 13.89 10.59
C SER A 426 -9.13 14.48 11.56
N SER A 427 -8.85 15.66 12.13
CA SER A 427 -9.79 16.33 13.05
C SER A 427 -11.04 16.81 12.33
N THR A 428 -10.92 17.32 11.10
CA THR A 428 -12.08 17.76 10.29
C THR A 428 -12.95 16.60 9.83
N SER A 429 -12.37 15.43 9.53
CA SER A 429 -13.14 14.22 9.18
C SER A 429 -13.90 13.63 10.37
N ILE A 430 -13.40 13.78 11.60
CA ILE A 430 -14.06 13.29 12.82
C ILE A 430 -15.18 14.25 13.27
N SER A 431 -15.05 15.56 13.02
CA SER A 431 -16.06 16.54 13.42
C SER A 431 -17.33 16.55 12.56
N PHE A 432 -17.30 15.95 11.36
CA PHE A 432 -18.44 15.94 10.41
C PHE A 432 -19.30 14.67 10.46
N THR A 433 -18.91 13.64 11.22
CA THR A 433 -19.77 12.49 11.49
C THR A 433 -20.64 12.79 12.71
N PRO A 434 -21.99 12.83 12.61
CA PRO A 434 -22.82 12.99 13.79
C PRO A 434 -22.55 11.83 14.74
N TYR A 435 -22.33 12.19 16.00
CA TYR A 435 -21.94 11.32 17.10
C TYR A 435 -23.04 10.30 17.41
N GLN A 436 -23.12 9.21 16.64
CA GLN A 436 -24.00 8.08 16.93
C GLN A 436 -23.13 6.87 17.26
N GLY A 437 -22.90 6.65 18.56
CA GLY A 437 -22.51 5.34 19.08
C GLY A 437 -21.01 5.04 19.19
N MET A 438 -20.27 5.83 19.97
CA MET A 438 -19.13 5.28 20.72
C MET A 438 -19.53 5.21 22.21
N ILE A 439 -20.08 4.07 22.62
CA ILE A 439 -20.16 3.69 24.03
C ILE A 439 -18.93 2.80 24.27
N PHE A 440 -18.11 3.21 25.24
CA PHE A 440 -16.94 2.47 25.73
C PHE A 440 -17.34 1.13 26.35
#